data_AF-A0A922X6G8-F1
#
_entry.id   AF-A0A922X6G8-F1
#
_cell.length_a   1.000
_cell.length_b   1.000
_cell.length_c   1.000
_cell.angle_alpha   90.00
_cell.angle_beta   90.00
_cell.angle_gamma   90.00
#
_symmetry.space_group_name_H-M   'P 1'
#
loop_
_entity.id
_entity.type
_entity.pdbx_description
1 polymer ?
#
loop_
_entity_poly.entity_id
_entity_poly.type
_entity_poly.pdbx_seq_one_letter_code
_entity_poly.pdbx_strand_id
1 'polypeptide(L)'
;MKNKMIFGFHAVTSRLRHEAQSVEEIFVDAERNDGRMKDLIANAKAAGVRVMPVDASRLDKITGTRRHQGVIAFASQLALARNLDELL
;
A
#
# COMPACT_ATOMS: atom_id res chain seq x y z
N MET A 1 -17.90 -1.08 1.32
CA MET A 1 -16.89 -0.51 2.23
C MET A 1 -16.12 0.55 1.46
N LYS A 2 -15.78 1.70 2.06
CA LYS A 2 -14.99 2.74 1.36
C LYS A 2 -13.51 2.42 1.55
N ASN A 3 -12.85 1.94 0.49
CA ASN A 3 -11.42 1.68 0.52
C ASN A 3 -10.67 3.00 0.43
N LYS A 4 -9.70 3.21 1.33
CA LYS A 4 -8.82 4.36 1.31
C LYS A 4 -7.61 4.03 0.44
N MET A 5 -7.42 4.80 -0.62
CA MET A 5 -6.20 4.75 -1.41
C MET A 5 -5.07 5.49 -0.67
N ILE A 6 -3.92 4.84 -0.57
CA ILE A 6 -2.66 5.46 -0.12
C ILE A 6 -1.58 5.20 -1.17
N PHE A 7 -0.62 6.10 -1.30
CA PHE A 7 0.43 5.96 -2.31
C PHE A 7 1.77 6.49 -1.80
N GLY A 8 2.85 6.05 -2.46
CA GLY A 8 4.21 6.31 -2.03
C GLY A 8 4.69 5.28 -1.01
N PHE A 9 5.98 4.99 -1.07
CA PHE A 9 6.60 3.96 -0.25
C PHE A 9 6.39 4.13 1.25
N HIS A 10 6.57 5.33 1.80
CA HIS A 10 6.46 5.51 3.25
C HIS A 10 5.06 5.14 3.77
N ALA A 11 4.02 5.65 3.12
CA ALA A 11 2.63 5.37 3.52
C ALA A 11 2.29 3.87 3.35
N VAL A 12 2.67 3.28 2.22
CA VAL A 12 2.36 1.88 1.91
C VAL A 12 3.16 0.91 2.81
N THR A 13 4.46 1.12 2.95
CA THR A 13 5.31 0.30 3.84
C THR A 13 4.87 0.43 5.31
N SER A 14 4.54 1.65 5.77
CA SER A 14 4.04 1.85 7.13
C SER A 14 2.71 1.10 7.34
N ARG A 15 1.76 1.25 6.41
CA ARG A 15 0.47 0.56 6.52
C ARG A 15 0.65 -0.96 6.50
N LEU A 16 1.49 -1.48 5.62
CA LEU A 16 1.79 -2.90 5.53
C LEU A 16 2.46 -3.44 6.80
N ARG A 17 3.33 -2.65 7.44
CA ARG A 17 4.02 -3.06 8.68
C ARG A 17 3.10 -3.12 9.88
N HIS A 18 2.22 -2.12 10.03
CA HIS A 18 1.41 -1.98 11.25
C HIS A 18 0.04 -2.65 11.12
N GLU A 19 -0.54 -2.68 9.91
CA GLU A 19 -1.93 -3.03 9.68
C GLU A 19 -2.10 -3.83 8.38
N ALA A 20 -1.26 -4.87 8.19
CA ALA A 20 -1.20 -5.66 6.95
C ALA A 20 -2.57 -6.19 6.51
N GLN A 21 -3.39 -6.66 7.46
CA GLN A 21 -4.74 -7.20 7.19
C GLN A 21 -5.70 -6.15 6.62
N SER A 22 -5.43 -4.87 6.84
CA SER A 22 -6.22 -3.80 6.21
C SER A 22 -5.85 -3.57 4.75
N VAL A 23 -4.70 -4.05 4.27
CA VAL A 23 -4.25 -3.86 2.88
C VAL A 23 -4.85 -4.95 1.99
N GLU A 24 -5.70 -4.56 1.06
CA GLU A 24 -6.37 -5.50 0.16
C GLU A 24 -5.48 -5.85 -1.04
N GLU A 25 -4.86 -4.84 -1.63
CA GLU A 25 -3.97 -4.99 -2.78
C GLU A 25 -2.98 -3.83 -2.91
N ILE A 26 -1.81 -4.14 -3.47
CA ILE A 26 -0.75 -3.18 -3.77
C ILE A 26 -0.46 -3.21 -5.27
N PHE A 27 -0.51 -2.06 -5.91
CA PHE A 27 -0.05 -1.85 -7.28
C PHE A 27 1.37 -1.30 -7.25
N VAL A 28 2.25 -1.89 -8.05
CA VAL A 28 3.65 -1.46 -8.18
C VAL A 28 3.99 -1.19 -9.63
N ASP A 29 4.87 -0.23 -9.87
CA ASP A 29 5.44 0.04 -11.19
C ASP A 29 6.27 -1.17 -11.66
N ALA A 30 5.83 -1.79 -12.76
CA ALA A 30 6.44 -3.01 -13.28
C ALA A 30 7.88 -2.81 -13.78
N GLU A 31 8.24 -1.59 -14.20
CA GLU A 31 9.58 -1.29 -14.72
C GLU A 31 10.58 -1.00 -13.59
N ARG A 32 10.10 -0.80 -12.36
CA ARG A 32 10.93 -0.42 -11.22
C ARG A 32 11.47 -1.65 -10.48
N ASN A 33 12.78 -1.85 -10.53
CA ASN A 33 13.46 -3.05 -9.97
C ASN A 33 14.57 -2.74 -8.94
N ASP A 34 14.49 -1.61 -8.25
CA ASP A 34 15.45 -1.25 -7.20
C ASP A 34 15.23 -2.02 -5.89
N GLY A 35 16.19 -1.94 -4.97
CA GLY A 35 16.15 -2.65 -3.69
C GLY A 35 14.92 -2.31 -2.85
N ARG A 36 14.49 -1.04 -2.84
CA ARG A 36 13.33 -0.58 -2.07
C ARG A 36 12.04 -1.23 -2.57
N MET A 37 11.90 -1.37 -3.89
CA MET A 37 10.77 -2.07 -4.49
C MET A 37 10.80 -3.56 -4.15
N LYS A 38 11.96 -4.21 -4.28
CA LYS A 38 12.12 -5.64 -3.93
C LYS A 38 11.75 -5.91 -2.48
N ASP A 39 12.19 -5.07 -1.55
CA ASP A 39 11.88 -5.18 -0.13
C ASP A 39 10.37 -5.02 0.13
N LEU A 40 9.72 -4.05 -0.52
CA LEU A 40 8.29 -3.88 -0.38
C LEU A 40 7.52 -5.10 -0.89
N ILE A 41 7.88 -5.62 -2.06
CA ILE A 41 7.23 -6.80 -2.65
C ILE A 41 7.44 -8.04 -1.75
N ALA A 42 8.65 -8.22 -1.21
CA ALA A 42 8.96 -9.32 -0.29
C ALA A 42 8.11 -9.24 0.98
N ASN A 43 8.05 -8.06 1.62
CA ASN A 43 7.23 -7.83 2.80
C ASN A 43 5.74 -8.05 2.52
N ALA A 44 5.23 -7.60 1.36
CA ALA A 44 3.83 -7.78 1.00
C ALA A 44 3.47 -9.24 0.79
N LYS A 45 4.34 -9.99 0.11
CA LYS A 45 4.18 -11.44 -0.06
C LYS A 45 4.23 -12.18 1.27
N ALA A 46 5.17 -11.83 2.16
CA ALA A 46 5.27 -12.42 3.49
C ALA A 46 4.00 -12.15 4.34
N ALA A 47 3.36 -11.00 4.14
CA ALA A 47 2.09 -10.65 4.77
C ALA A 47 0.84 -11.23 4.08
N GLY A 48 1.01 -12.01 3.00
CA GLY A 48 -0.12 -12.56 2.23
C GLY A 48 -0.89 -11.53 1.40
N VAL A 49 -0.35 -10.32 1.23
CA VAL A 49 -0.98 -9.23 0.48
C VAL A 49 -0.71 -9.39 -1.02
N ARG A 50 -1.75 -9.25 -1.83
CA ARG A 50 -1.64 -9.32 -3.29
C ARG A 50 -0.85 -8.14 -3.84
N VAL A 51 0.15 -8.42 -4.67
CA VAL A 51 0.92 -7.40 -5.39
C VAL A 51 0.66 -7.53 -6.89
N MET A 52 0.32 -6.42 -7.53
CA MET A 52 0.06 -6.34 -8.97
C MET A 52 1.02 -5.36 -9.65
N PRO A 53 1.98 -5.86 -10.45
CA PRO A 53 2.78 -5.03 -11.32
C PRO A 53 1.89 -4.39 -12.40
N VAL A 54 2.05 -3.09 -12.63
CA VAL A 54 1.35 -2.32 -13.67
C VAL A 54 2.27 -1.24 -14.25
N ASP A 55 1.92 -0.72 -15.42
CA ASP A 55 2.66 0.39 -16.02
C ASP A 55 2.51 1.67 -15.19
N ALA A 56 3.56 2.49 -15.15
CA ALA A 56 3.55 3.79 -14.46
C ALA A 56 2.36 4.68 -14.86
N SER A 57 1.98 4.65 -16.14
CA SER A 57 0.82 5.41 -16.64
C SER A 57 -0.51 5.00 -16.02
N ARG A 58 -0.64 3.73 -15.61
CA ARG A 58 -1.82 3.25 -14.89
C ARG A 58 -1.84 3.78 -13.46
N LEU A 59 -0.69 3.85 -12.81
CA LEU A 59 -0.57 4.46 -11.49
C LEU A 59 -0.93 5.95 -11.53
N ASP A 60 -0.44 6.68 -12.54
CA ASP A 60 -0.78 8.09 -12.75
C ASP A 60 -2.29 8.30 -12.94
N LYS A 61 -2.96 7.44 -13.71
CA LYS A 61 -4.41 7.48 -13.91
C LYS A 61 -5.20 7.20 -12.62
N ILE A 62 -4.69 6.33 -11.76
CA ILE A 62 -5.33 5.99 -10.48
C ILE A 62 -5.21 7.16 -9.49
N THR A 63 -4.03 7.77 -9.37
CA THR A 63 -3.79 8.82 -8.36
C THR A 63 -4.08 10.24 -8.85
N GLY A 64 -4.12 10.47 -10.17
CA GLY A 64 -4.10 11.80 -10.78
C GLY A 64 -2.76 12.54 -10.59
N THR A 65 -1.70 11.87 -10.13
CA THR A 65 -0.40 12.50 -9.83
C THR A 65 0.77 11.52 -9.80
N ARG A 66 1.95 11.97 -10.27
CA ARG A 66 3.21 11.21 -10.23
C ARG A 66 3.81 11.03 -8.81
N ARG A 67 3.23 11.64 -7.77
CA ARG A 67 3.76 11.59 -6.39
C ARG A 67 3.68 10.20 -5.74
N HIS A 68 3.06 9.21 -6.41
CA HIS A 68 3.00 7.82 -5.97
C HIS A 68 4.36 7.12 -5.92
N GLN A 69 5.38 7.62 -6.61
CA GLN A 69 6.73 7.03 -6.64
C GLN A 69 6.76 5.56 -7.11
N GLY A 70 5.68 5.05 -7.68
CA GLY A 70 5.60 3.71 -8.27
C GLY A 70 4.88 2.72 -7.37
N VAL A 71 4.18 3.17 -6.33
CA VAL A 71 3.46 2.30 -5.39
C VAL A 71 2.13 2.92 -4.98
N ILE A 72 1.06 2.13 -5.07
CA ILE A 72 -0.28 2.45 -4.57
C ILE A 72 -0.77 1.24 -3.77
N ALA A 73 -1.49 1.48 -2.69
CA ALA A 73 -2.24 0.44 -1.99
C ALA A 73 -3.69 0.88 -1.77
N PHE A 74 -4.60 -0.08 -1.89
CA PHE A 74 -5.96 0.06 -1.41
C PHE A 74 -6.07 -0.64 -0.07
N ALA A 75 -6.53 0.10 0.93
CA ALA A 75 -6.68 -0.42 2.28
C ALA A 75 -8.05 -0.06 2.86
N SER A 76 -8.58 -0.95 3.69
CA SER A 76 -9.76 -0.67 4.47
C SER A 76 -9.48 0.44 5.49
N GLN A 77 -10.56 1.14 5.86
CA GLN A 77 -10.48 2.16 6.90
C GLN A 77 -10.21 1.48 8.25
N LEU A 78 -9.21 1.98 8.97
CA LEU A 78 -8.96 1.53 10.34
C LEU A 78 -10.04 2.11 11.24
N ALA A 79 -10.58 1.28 12.13
CA ALA A 79 -11.39 1.78 13.23
C ALA A 79 -10.48 2.58 14.16
N LEU A 80 -10.88 3.82 14.46
CA LEU A 80 -10.25 4.58 15.55
C LEU A 80 -10.77 4.02 16.87
N ALA A 81 -9.86 3.72 17.79
CA ALA A 81 -10.21 3.43 19.18
C ALA A 81 -11.06 4.59 19.72
N ARG A 82 -12.19 4.25 20.33
CA ARG A 82 -13.16 5.24 20.84
C ARG A 82 -12.90 5.62 22.29
N ASN A 83 -12.11 4.82 23.00
CA ASN A 83 -11.73 5.01 24.39
C ASN A 83 -10.32 4.41 24.63
N LEU A 84 -9.80 4.62 25.84
CA LEU A 84 -8.47 4.13 26.23
C LEU A 84 -8.41 2.60 26.34
N ASP A 85 -9.50 1.97 26.78
CA ASP A 85 -9.56 0.51 26.95
C ASP A 85 -9.49 -0.24 25.61
N GLU A 86 -9.95 0.37 24.51
CA GLU A 86 -9.84 -0.15 23.15
C GLU A 86 -8.42 -0.02 22.55
N LEU A 87 -7.52 0.74 23.18
CA LEU A 87 -6.16 1.01 22.67
C LEU A 87 -5.07 0.17 23.38
N LEU A 88 -5.33 -0.30 24.60
CA LEU A 88 -4.38 -1.01 25.47
C LEU A 88 -4.53 -2.53 25.36
#